data_AF-A0A269PTD6-F1
#
_entry.id   AF-A0A269PTD6-F1
#
_cell.length_a   1.000
_cell.length_b   1.000
_cell.length_c   1.000
_cell.angle_alpha   90.00
_cell.angle_beta   90.00
_cell.angle_gamma   90.00
#
_symmetry.space_group_name_H-M   'P 1'
#
loop_
_entity.id
_entity.type
_entity.pdbx_description
1 polymer ?
#
loop_
_entity_poly.entity_id
_entity_poly.type
_entity_poly.pdbx_seq_one_letter_code
_entity_poly.pdbx_strand_id
1 'polypeptide(L)'
;MTRIAWQQYSVITAENEAIEPLPTEWECDDSLYLGVLGETGMSAYIGTVDLGQLKKGDRELISAAGIVAGQIAKINGAKVVSITSSDQKS
;
A
#
# COMPACT_ATOMS: atom_id res chain seq x y z
N MET A 1 1.44 6.44 -11.59
CA MET A 1 0.80 5.25 -12.16
C MET A 1 1.59 4.90 -13.40
N THR A 2 2.59 4.03 -13.25
CA THR A 2 3.40 3.54 -14.36
C THR A 2 3.10 2.06 -14.56
N ARG A 3 2.19 1.71 -15.48
CA ARG A 3 1.95 0.33 -15.91
C ARG A 3 3.06 -0.11 -16.86
N ILE A 4 4.24 -0.27 -16.30
CA ILE A 4 5.35 -0.95 -16.95
C ILE A 4 5.06 -2.44 -17.03
N ALA A 5 5.09 -2.99 -18.25
CA ALA A 5 4.90 -4.42 -18.47
C ALA A 5 6.06 -5.22 -17.86
N TRP A 6 5.90 -6.54 -17.79
CA TRP A 6 7.01 -7.44 -17.47
C TRP A 6 8.00 -7.47 -18.63
N GLN A 7 9.02 -6.62 -18.56
CA GLN A 7 10.03 -6.44 -19.60
C GLN A 7 11.32 -5.87 -19.02
N GLN A 8 12.44 -6.08 -19.71
CA GLN A 8 13.74 -5.56 -19.28
C GLN A 8 13.86 -4.03 -19.46
N TYR A 9 13.13 -3.46 -20.43
CA TYR A 9 13.15 -2.03 -20.73
C TYR A 9 11.75 -1.56 -21.10
N SER A 10 11.33 -0.42 -20.57
CA SER A 10 10.08 0.24 -20.92
C SER A 10 10.38 1.65 -21.42
N VAL A 11 9.74 2.06 -22.51
CA VAL A 11 9.79 3.45 -22.97
C VAL A 11 8.60 4.18 -22.36
N ILE A 12 8.87 5.18 -21.53
CA ILE A 12 7.84 5.99 -20.87
C ILE A 12 7.99 7.42 -21.36
N THR A 13 6.88 8.05 -21.72
CA THR A 13 6.83 9.47 -22.10
C THR A 13 6.15 10.26 -20.99
N ALA A 14 6.52 11.54 -20.85
CA ALA A 14 5.94 12.43 -19.85
C ALA A 14 4.41 12.62 -19.99
N GLU A 15 3.87 12.31 -21.16
CA GLU A 15 2.44 12.42 -21.48
C GLU A 15 1.60 11.27 -20.91
N ASN A 16 2.21 10.09 -20.70
CA ASN A 16 1.47 8.88 -20.38
C ASN A 16 1.51 8.52 -18.90
N GLU A 17 2.62 8.78 -18.20
CA GLU A 17 2.79 8.32 -16.82
C GLU A 17 3.68 9.26 -16.00
N ALA A 18 3.36 9.41 -14.71
CA ALA A 18 4.20 10.13 -13.75
C ALA A 18 5.30 9.19 -13.23
N ILE A 19 6.56 9.57 -13.44
CA ILE A 19 7.75 8.93 -12.86
C ILE A 19 8.32 9.86 -11.80
N GLU A 20 8.57 9.31 -10.62
CA GLU A 20 9.30 10.00 -9.56
C GLU A 20 10.58 9.22 -9.23
N PRO A 21 11.71 9.92 -8.98
CA PRO A 21 12.93 9.25 -8.51
C PRO A 21 12.66 8.59 -7.16
N LEU A 22 13.26 7.41 -6.94
CA LEU A 22 13.17 6.77 -5.63
C LEU A 22 13.89 7.63 -4.58
N PRO A 23 13.32 7.77 -3.37
CA PRO A 23 14.00 8.44 -2.26
C PRO A 23 15.30 7.72 -1.93
N THR A 24 16.37 8.47 -1.73
CA THR A 24 17.69 7.91 -1.40
C THR A 24 17.99 7.96 0.10
N GLU A 25 17.12 8.56 0.89
CA GLU A 25 17.29 8.73 2.34
C GLU A 25 16.94 7.47 3.14
N TRP A 26 16.22 6.52 2.55
CA TRP A 26 15.77 5.31 3.22
C TRP A 26 16.67 4.14 2.85
N GLU A 27 17.30 3.53 3.84
CA GLU A 27 18.05 2.29 3.66
C GLU A 27 17.08 1.10 3.62
N CYS A 28 16.63 0.73 2.42
CA CYS A 28 15.78 -0.43 2.21
C CYS A 28 16.01 -1.09 0.85
N ASP A 29 15.53 -2.31 0.67
CA ASP A 29 15.60 -3.00 -0.63
C ASP A 29 14.65 -2.34 -1.64
N ASP A 30 15.17 -1.98 -2.82
CA ASP A 30 14.41 -1.32 -3.89
C ASP A 30 13.14 -2.10 -4.30
N SER A 31 13.15 -3.43 -4.15
CA SER A 31 11.97 -4.26 -4.45
C SER A 31 10.76 -3.93 -3.58
N LEU A 32 10.93 -3.28 -2.43
CA LEU A 32 9.81 -2.85 -1.58
C LEU A 32 8.93 -1.78 -2.26
N TYR A 33 9.49 -1.00 -3.19
CA TYR A 33 8.73 -0.05 -4.02
C TYR A 33 7.82 -0.74 -5.05
N LEU A 34 7.99 -2.05 -5.28
CA LEU A 34 7.02 -2.85 -6.06
C LEU A 34 5.81 -3.29 -5.22
N GLY A 35 5.83 -3.05 -3.90
CA GLY A 35 4.79 -3.49 -2.96
C GLY A 35 4.42 -2.42 -1.94
N VAL A 36 4.89 -2.59 -0.71
CA VAL A 36 4.48 -1.78 0.46
C VAL A 36 4.92 -0.32 0.39
N LEU A 37 6.01 0.00 -0.31
CA LEU A 37 6.41 1.39 -0.55
C LEU A 37 5.90 1.94 -1.90
N GLY A 38 5.25 1.09 -2.69
CA GLY A 38 4.67 1.43 -4.00
C GLY A 38 3.16 1.65 -3.96
N GLU A 39 2.50 1.37 -5.09
CA GLU A 39 1.07 1.62 -5.27
C GLU A 39 0.19 0.85 -4.26
N THR A 40 0.61 -0.35 -3.85
CA THR A 40 -0.15 -1.15 -2.87
C THR A 40 -0.16 -0.47 -1.51
N GLY A 41 1.00 0.00 -1.04
CA GLY A 41 1.09 0.76 0.20
C GLY A 41 0.41 2.11 0.12
N MET A 42 0.59 2.84 -0.98
CA MET A 42 -0.06 4.14 -1.17
C MET A 42 -1.58 4.01 -1.18
N SER A 43 -2.14 2.99 -1.85
CA SER A 43 -3.59 2.74 -1.84
C SER A 43 -4.10 2.39 -0.44
N ALA A 44 -3.35 1.59 0.32
CA ALA A 44 -3.67 1.29 1.71
C ALA A 44 -3.64 2.56 2.58
N TYR A 45 -2.63 3.40 2.43
CA TYR A 45 -2.52 4.66 3.17
C TYR A 45 -3.66 5.62 2.84
N ILE A 46 -3.90 5.90 1.56
CA ILE A 46 -4.96 6.81 1.13
C ILE A 46 -6.33 6.30 1.60
N GLY A 47 -6.60 5.00 1.44
CA GLY A 47 -7.86 4.38 1.85
C GLY A 47 -8.12 4.49 3.35
N THR A 48 -7.10 4.23 4.17
CA THR A 48 -7.23 4.17 5.64
C THR A 48 -7.10 5.55 6.31
N VAL A 49 -6.16 6.40 5.83
CA VAL A 49 -5.79 7.67 6.48
C VAL A 49 -6.46 8.86 5.81
N ASP A 50 -6.25 9.08 4.52
CA ASP A 50 -6.71 10.31 3.86
C ASP A 50 -8.22 10.33 3.63
N LEU A 51 -8.75 9.23 3.12
CA LEU A 51 -10.17 9.05 2.84
C LEU A 51 -10.91 8.46 4.04
N GLY A 52 -10.35 7.41 4.65
CA GLY A 52 -10.96 6.72 5.79
C GLY A 52 -10.92 7.52 7.09
N GLN A 53 -9.90 8.38 7.26
CA GLN A 53 -9.72 9.27 8.41
C GLN A 53 -9.91 8.57 9.76
N LEU A 54 -9.40 7.34 9.87
CA LEU A 54 -9.58 6.52 11.06
C LEU A 54 -9.00 7.20 12.30
N LYS A 55 -9.76 7.16 13.39
CA LYS A 55 -9.38 7.69 14.68
C LYS A 55 -9.20 6.56 15.68
N LYS A 56 -8.50 6.89 16.77
CA LYS A 56 -8.35 5.99 17.90
C LYS A 56 -9.70 5.49 18.40
N GLY A 57 -9.85 4.18 18.45
CA GLY A 57 -11.09 3.51 18.90
C GLY A 57 -12.06 3.13 17.77
N ASP A 58 -11.86 3.65 16.55
CA ASP A 58 -12.64 3.24 15.38
C ASP A 58 -12.41 1.78 15.03
N ARG A 59 -13.25 1.24 14.14
CA ARG A 59 -13.18 -0.14 13.66
C ARG A 59 -13.07 -0.16 12.15
N GLU A 60 -12.03 -0.82 11.64
CA GLU A 60 -11.85 -1.04 10.21
C GLU A 60 -12.10 -2.52 9.89
N LEU A 61 -12.93 -2.76 8.87
CA LEU A 61 -13.14 -4.08 8.29
C LEU A 61 -12.40 -4.14 6.95
N ILE A 62 -11.49 -5.10 6.82
CA ILE A 62 -10.66 -5.25 5.61
C ILE A 62 -11.03 -6.58 4.92
N SER A 63 -11.44 -6.50 3.66
CA SER A 63 -11.61 -7.70 2.82
C SER A 63 -10.26 -8.23 2.33
N ALA A 64 -10.12 -9.56 2.26
CA ALA A 64 -8.97 -10.25 1.67
C ALA A 64 -7.60 -9.96 2.33
N ALA A 65 -7.58 -9.87 3.66
CA ALA A 65 -6.35 -9.81 4.47
C ALA A 65 -5.33 -8.74 4.00
N GLY A 66 -5.77 -7.50 3.81
CA GLY A 66 -4.91 -6.35 3.49
C GLY A 66 -3.97 -6.00 4.65
N ILE A 67 -2.84 -6.71 4.77
CA ILE A 67 -1.88 -6.60 5.89
C ILE A 67 -1.41 -5.15 6.08
N VAL A 68 -1.04 -4.46 5.00
CA VAL A 68 -0.51 -3.09 5.08
C VAL A 68 -1.57 -2.11 5.60
N ALA A 69 -2.79 -2.15 5.07
CA ALA A 69 -3.89 -1.31 5.56
C ALA A 69 -4.18 -1.57 7.05
N GLY A 70 -4.23 -2.86 7.44
CA GLY A 70 -4.46 -3.22 8.84
C GLY A 70 -3.34 -2.79 9.79
N GLN A 71 -2.09 -2.76 9.32
CA GLN A 71 -0.98 -2.19 10.09
C GLN A 71 -1.14 -0.68 10.25
N ILE A 72 -1.44 0.04 9.17
CA ILE A 72 -1.66 1.49 9.18
C ILE A 72 -2.82 1.86 10.12
N ALA A 73 -3.94 1.15 10.06
CA ALA A 73 -5.08 1.41 10.94
C ALA A 73 -4.77 1.15 12.42
N LYS A 74 -4.02 0.08 12.73
CA LYS A 74 -3.55 -0.19 14.10
C LYS A 74 -2.63 0.93 14.61
N ILE A 75 -1.74 1.44 13.77
CA ILE A 75 -0.88 2.60 14.11
C ILE A 75 -1.72 3.84 14.44
N ASN A 76 -2.83 4.05 13.72
CA ASN A 76 -3.82 5.11 14.01
C ASN A 76 -4.72 4.83 15.23
N GLY A 77 -4.52 3.71 15.93
CA GLY A 77 -5.26 3.35 17.14
C GLY A 77 -6.64 2.75 16.87
N ALA A 78 -6.94 2.36 15.64
CA ALA A 78 -8.17 1.66 15.28
C ALA A 78 -8.08 0.16 15.62
N LYS A 79 -9.24 -0.47 15.76
CA LYS A 79 -9.39 -1.92 15.90
C LYS A 79 -9.65 -2.51 14.51
N VAL A 80 -8.86 -3.50 14.12
CA VAL A 80 -8.93 -4.07 12.77
C VAL A 80 -9.56 -5.46 12.82
N VAL A 81 -10.48 -5.72 11.90
CA VAL A 81 -11.00 -7.04 11.57
C VAL A 81 -10.70 -7.33 10.11
N SER A 82 -10.03 -8.43 9.82
CA SER A 82 -9.69 -8.83 8.46
C SER A 82 -10.35 -10.15 8.08
N ILE A 83 -10.92 -10.20 6.89
CA ILE A 83 -11.49 -11.43 6.31
C ILE A 83 -10.40 -12.12 5.49
N THR A 84 -10.24 -13.42 5.68
CA THR A 84 -9.25 -14.24 4.98
C THR A 84 -9.89 -15.48 4.38
N SER A 85 -9.17 -16.16 3.47
CA SER A 85 -9.67 -17.34 2.76
C SER A 85 -9.48 -18.66 3.50
N SER A 86 -8.66 -18.68 4.55
CA SER A 86 -8.34 -19.88 5.31
C SER A 86 -7.74 -19.55 6.68
N ASP A 87 -7.87 -20.46 7.63
CA ASP A 87 -7.37 -20.27 9.01
C ASP A 87 -5.85 -20.08 9.08
N GLN A 88 -5.09 -20.65 8.13
CA GLN A 88 -3.63 -20.46 8.05
C GLN A 88 -3.22 -19.00 7.76
N LYS A 89 -4.14 -18.17 7.25
CA LYS A 89 -3.93 -16.76 6.92
C LYS A 89 -4.62 -15.83 7.93
N SER A 90 -4.95 -16.34 9.12
CA SER A 90 -5.56 -15.58 10.23
C SER A 90 -4.56 -14.67 10.94
#